data_AF-A0A0K8Q0I6-F1
#
_entry.id   AF-A0A0K8Q0I6-F1
#
_cell.length_a   1.000
_cell.length_b   1.000
_cell.length_c   1.000
_cell.angle_alpha   90.00
_cell.angle_beta   90.00
_cell.angle_gamma   90.00
#
_symmetry.space_group_name_H-M   'P 1'
#
loop_
_entity.id
_entity.type
_entity.pdbx_description
1 polymer ?
#
loop_
_entity_poly.entity_id
_entity_poly.type
_entity_poly.pdbx_seq_one_letter_code
_entity_poly.pdbx_strand_id
1 'polypeptide(L)'
;MGLKDDDVTELHAHGWRTLAALYGLIEGELEQALQATAGLSVVEYTVLDALSRQDGWQMRMQPLARATALSPSATTRLVNRLERRGLLQRILCADD
;
A
#
# COMPACT_ATOMS: atom_id res chain seq x y z
N MET A 1 40.43 -14.42 -1.48
CA MET A 1 40.21 -13.58 -2.67
C MET A 1 38.96 -12.77 -2.38
N GLY A 2 39.13 -11.59 -1.76
CA GLY A 2 38.01 -10.72 -1.43
C GLY A 2 37.54 -10.03 -2.70
N LEU A 3 36.24 -10.05 -2.96
CA LEU A 3 35.63 -9.19 -3.97
C LEU A 3 36.07 -7.75 -3.68
N LYS A 4 36.47 -6.99 -4.70
CA LYS A 4 36.75 -5.56 -4.50
C LYS A 4 35.44 -4.89 -4.09
N ASP A 5 35.50 -3.84 -3.27
CA ASP A 5 34.29 -3.12 -2.81
C ASP A 5 33.39 -2.67 -3.97
N ASP A 6 33.99 -2.42 -5.14
CA ASP A 6 33.29 -2.11 -6.40
C ASP A 6 32.43 -3.28 -6.90
N ASP A 7 32.93 -4.53 -6.84
CA ASP A 7 32.23 -5.74 -7.29
C ASP A 7 31.01 -6.03 -6.39
N VAL A 8 31.14 -5.80 -5.08
CA VAL A 8 30.04 -5.97 -4.10
C VAL A 8 28.95 -4.92 -4.31
N THR A 9 29.36 -3.67 -4.55
CA THR A 9 28.44 -2.57 -4.83
C THR A 9 27.66 -2.81 -6.12
N GLU A 10 28.34 -3.28 -7.17
CA GLU A 10 27.71 -3.63 -8.44
C GLU A 10 26.71 -4.79 -8.30
N LEU A 11 27.07 -5.82 -7.54
CA LEU A 11 26.17 -6.94 -7.23
C LEU A 11 24.91 -6.49 -6.49
N HIS A 12 25.05 -5.64 -5.47
CA HIS A 12 23.89 -5.08 -4.75
C HIS A 12 23.02 -4.22 -5.65
N ALA A 13 23.62 -3.36 -6.48
CA ALA A 13 22.88 -2.52 -7.41
C ALA A 13 22.12 -3.37 -8.45
N HIS A 14 22.73 -4.44 -8.95
CA HIS A 14 22.06 -5.38 -9.86
C HIS A 14 20.88 -6.08 -9.17
N GLY A 15 21.08 -6.62 -7.97
CA GLY A 15 20.02 -7.26 -7.19
C GLY A 15 18.85 -6.32 -6.91
N TRP A 16 19.13 -5.08 -6.52
CA TRP A 16 18.11 -4.05 -6.31
C TRP A 16 17.32 -3.74 -7.58
N ARG A 17 17.99 -3.56 -8.73
CA ARG A 17 17.30 -3.30 -10.01
C ARG A 17 16.39 -4.46 -10.40
N THR A 18 16.84 -5.70 -10.23
CA THR A 18 16.02 -6.89 -10.51
C THR A 18 14.78 -6.95 -9.60
N LEU A 19 14.96 -6.70 -8.31
CA LEU A 19 13.84 -6.65 -7.36
C LEU A 19 12.85 -5.53 -7.70
N ALA A 20 13.35 -4.32 -7.98
CA ALA A 20 12.51 -3.18 -8.35
C ALA A 20 11.73 -3.43 -9.65
N ALA A 21 12.35 -4.07 -10.65
CA ALA A 21 11.67 -4.45 -11.88
C ALA A 21 10.58 -5.50 -11.64
N LEU A 22 10.87 -6.53 -10.84
CA LEU A 22 9.88 -7.56 -10.49
C LEU A 22 8.71 -6.97 -9.71
N TYR A 23 8.98 -6.11 -8.72
CA TYR A 23 7.96 -5.40 -7.96
C TYR A 23 7.08 -4.56 -8.90
N GLY A 24 7.68 -3.77 -9.80
CA GLY A 24 6.94 -2.94 -10.75
C GLY A 24 6.06 -3.74 -11.72
N LEU A 25 6.50 -4.93 -12.15
CA LEU A 25 5.69 -5.83 -12.97
C LEU A 25 4.47 -6.34 -12.19
N ILE A 26 4.67 -6.82 -10.96
CA ILE A 26 3.59 -7.33 -10.11
C ILE A 26 2.59 -6.21 -9.77
N GLU A 27 3.09 -5.05 -9.38
CA GLU A 27 2.26 -3.89 -9.05
C GLU A 27 1.45 -3.43 -10.27
N GLY A 28 2.06 -3.39 -11.46
CA GLY A 28 1.39 -3.02 -12.70
C GLY A 28 0.26 -3.98 -13.09
N GLU A 29 0.49 -5.29 -13.01
CA GLU A 29 -0.54 -6.30 -13.28
C GLU A 29 -1.68 -6.21 -12.26
N LEU A 30 -1.36 -6.00 -10.98
CA LEU A 30 -2.36 -5.88 -9.93
C LEU A 30 -3.21 -4.61 -10.09
N GLU A 31 -2.59 -3.47 -10.42
CA GLU A 31 -3.29 -2.21 -10.70
C GLU A 31 -4.24 -2.37 -11.88
N GLN A 32 -3.80 -3.01 -12.98
CA GLN A 32 -4.66 -3.27 -14.13
C GLN A 32 -5.86 -4.16 -13.77
N ALA A 33 -5.62 -5.25 -13.04
CA ALA A 33 -6.66 -6.18 -12.62
C ALA A 33 -7.70 -5.49 -11.71
N LEU A 34 -7.25 -4.79 -10.66
CA LEU A 34 -8.12 -4.09 -9.72
C LEU A 34 -8.91 -2.96 -10.39
N GLN A 35 -8.27 -2.22 -11.29
CA GLN A 35 -8.94 -1.16 -12.04
C GLN A 35 -10.02 -1.73 -12.96
N ALA A 36 -9.75 -2.87 -13.63
CA ALA A 36 -10.71 -3.51 -14.53
C ALA A 36 -11.90 -4.13 -13.79
N THR A 37 -11.68 -4.76 -12.63
CA THR A 37 -12.75 -5.50 -11.92
C THR A 37 -13.51 -4.66 -10.92
N ALA A 38 -12.86 -3.67 -10.29
CA ALA A 38 -13.42 -2.93 -9.16
C ALA A 38 -13.23 -1.40 -9.28
N GLY A 39 -12.50 -0.91 -10.29
CA GLY A 39 -12.16 0.51 -10.40
C GLY A 39 -11.34 1.02 -9.22
N LEU A 40 -10.50 0.16 -8.63
CA LEU A 40 -9.66 0.47 -7.49
C LEU A 40 -8.19 0.50 -7.90
N SER A 41 -7.41 1.38 -7.26
CA SER A 41 -5.95 1.23 -7.26
C SER A 41 -5.48 0.21 -6.21
N VAL A 42 -4.23 -0.26 -6.33
CA VAL A 42 -3.59 -1.16 -5.35
C VAL A 42 -3.65 -0.57 -3.94
N VAL A 43 -3.40 0.74 -3.82
CA VAL A 43 -3.38 1.43 -2.53
C VAL A 43 -4.78 1.54 -1.92
N GLU A 44 -5.80 1.79 -2.74
CA GLU A 44 -7.20 1.80 -2.31
C GLU A 44 -7.66 0.41 -1.87
N TYR A 45 -7.31 -0.62 -2.64
CA TYR A 45 -7.58 -2.01 -2.27
C TYR A 45 -6.90 -2.39 -0.95
N THR A 46 -5.64 -1.98 -0.75
CA THR A 46 -4.89 -2.26 0.49
C THR A 46 -5.58 -1.68 1.73
N VAL A 47 -6.20 -0.49 1.62
CA VAL A 47 -7.02 0.07 2.71
C VAL A 47 -8.22 -0.83 3.02
N LEU A 48 -8.94 -1.24 1.99
CA LEU A 48 -10.15 -2.06 2.15
C LEU A 48 -9.81 -3.47 2.66
N ASP A 49 -8.71 -4.06 2.20
CA ASP A 49 -8.20 -5.34 2.68
C ASP A 49 -7.71 -5.25 4.14
N ALA A 50 -7.05 -4.16 4.51
CA ALA A 50 -6.64 -3.95 5.91
C ALA A 50 -7.86 -3.87 6.84
N LEU A 51 -8.94 -3.19 6.42
CA LEU A 51 -10.19 -3.11 7.17
C LEU A 51 -10.91 -4.47 7.22
N SER A 52 -10.98 -5.21 6.11
CA SER A 52 -11.70 -6.49 6.03
C SER A 52 -11.14 -7.57 6.97
N ARG A 53 -9.84 -7.48 7.28
CA ARG A 53 -9.13 -8.37 8.21
C ARG A 53 -9.36 -8.04 9.69
N GLN A 54 -10.01 -6.92 10.01
CA GLN A 54 -10.37 -6.57 11.39
C GLN A 54 -11.76 -7.07 11.74
N ASP A 55 -11.92 -7.56 12.97
CA ASP A 55 -13.23 -7.85 13.53
C ASP A 55 -14.07 -6.56 13.56
N GLY A 56 -15.19 -6.55 12.85
CA GLY A 56 -16.08 -5.39 12.74
C GLY A 56 -15.69 -4.34 11.69
N TRP A 57 -14.68 -4.62 10.85
CA TRP A 57 -14.26 -3.80 9.70
C TRP A 57 -13.89 -2.35 10.03
N GLN A 58 -13.33 -2.15 11.24
CA GLN A 58 -12.96 -0.85 11.75
C GLN A 58 -11.48 -0.84 12.12
N MET A 59 -10.80 0.27 11.80
CA MET A 59 -9.40 0.45 12.13
C MET A 59 -9.15 1.93 12.45
N ARG A 60 -8.33 2.19 13.49
CA ARG A 60 -7.86 3.55 13.77
C ARG A 60 -6.94 4.05 12.65
N MET A 61 -6.87 5.37 12.47
CA MET A 61 -6.12 6.00 11.37
C MET A 61 -4.61 5.69 11.39
N GLN A 62 -3.99 5.61 12.57
CA GLN A 62 -2.55 5.32 12.70
C GLN A 62 -2.17 3.91 12.20
N PRO A 63 -2.83 2.82 12.66
CA PRO A 63 -2.63 1.50 12.08
C PRO A 63 -2.88 1.46 10.57
N LEU A 64 -3.89 2.17 10.07
CA LEU A 64 -4.20 2.22 8.65
C LEU A 64 -3.08 2.86 7.81
N ALA A 65 -2.49 3.95 8.30
CA ALA A 65 -1.35 4.60 7.66
C ALA A 65 -0.13 3.66 7.59
N ARG A 66 0.10 2.86 8.64
CA ARG A 66 1.17 1.85 8.65
C ARG A 66 0.90 0.73 7.65
N ALA A 67 -0.33 0.22 7.59
CA ALA A 67 -0.71 -0.85 6.67
C ALA A 67 -0.55 -0.47 5.20
N THR A 68 -0.70 0.82 4.87
CA THR A 68 -0.57 1.35 3.51
C THR A 68 0.81 1.92 3.18
N ALA A 69 1.74 1.91 4.16
CA ALA A 69 3.05 2.59 4.06
C ALA A 69 2.95 4.08 3.63
N LEU A 70 1.83 4.73 3.93
CA LEU A 70 1.57 6.13 3.57
C LEU A 70 1.88 7.06 4.74
N SER A 71 2.20 8.31 4.40
CA SER A 71 2.23 9.37 5.40
C SER A 71 0.82 9.64 5.96
N PRO A 72 0.69 10.20 7.18
CA PRO A 72 -0.61 10.54 7.74
C PRO A 72 -1.45 11.43 6.83
N SER A 73 -0.85 12.46 6.22
CA SER A 73 -1.55 13.35 5.29
C SER A 73 -2.00 12.63 4.01
N ALA A 74 -1.19 11.71 3.48
CA ALA A 74 -1.58 10.91 2.32
C ALA A 74 -2.72 9.95 2.66
N THR A 75 -2.66 9.32 3.83
CA THR A 75 -3.71 8.45 4.36
C THR A 75 -5.04 9.21 4.49
N THR A 76 -5.04 10.40 5.08
CA THR A 76 -6.26 11.24 5.19
C THR A 76 -6.85 11.57 3.81
N ARG A 77 -6.01 11.93 2.83
CA ARG A 77 -6.50 12.21 1.46
C ARG A 77 -7.11 10.98 0.80
N LEU A 78 -6.52 9.81 1.03
CA LEU A 78 -7.00 8.53 0.52
C LEU A 78 -8.34 8.14 1.16
N VAL A 79 -8.43 8.20 2.48
CA VAL A 79 -9.66 7.92 3.23
C VAL A 79 -10.78 8.87 2.79
N ASN A 80 -10.51 10.17 2.68
CA ASN A 80 -11.50 11.13 2.19
C ASN A 80 -11.98 10.81 0.76
N ARG A 81 -11.10 10.29 -0.10
CA ARG A 81 -11.47 9.88 -1.46
C ARG A 81 -12.37 8.64 -1.43
N LEU A 82 -12.02 7.63 -0.65
CA LEU A 82 -12.79 6.40 -0.51
C LEU A 82 -14.16 6.66 0.15
N GLU A 83 -14.22 7.56 1.13
CA GLU A 83 -15.45 8.04 1.76
C GLU A 83 -16.36 8.74 0.74
N ARG A 84 -15.82 9.65 -0.08
CA ARG A 84 -16.58 10.28 -1.17
C ARG A 84 -17.09 9.30 -2.23
N ARG A 85 -16.41 8.16 -2.40
CA ARG A 85 -16.85 7.07 -3.28
C ARG A 85 -17.85 6.13 -2.62
N GLY A 86 -18.17 6.33 -1.34
CA GLY A 86 -19.08 5.47 -0.58
C GLY A 86 -18.51 4.10 -0.23
N LEU A 87 -17.18 3.92 -0.31
CA LEU A 87 -16.53 2.63 -0.08
C LEU A 87 -16.19 2.39 1.40
N LEU A 88 -16.12 3.46 2.19
CA LEU A 88 -15.93 3.42 3.63
C LEU A 88 -16.58 4.63 4.28
N GLN A 89 -16.60 4.65 5.61
CA GLN A 89 -17.04 5.80 6.40
C GLN A 89 -16.13 5.97 7.61
N ARG A 90 -15.95 7.22 8.05
CA ARG A 90 -15.35 7.50 9.36
C ARG A 90 -16.42 7.46 10.44
N ILE A 91 -16.13 6.75 11.51
CA ILE A 91 -16.93 6.74 12.73
C ILE A 91 -16.15 7.42 13.84
N LEU A 92 -16.86 8.15 14.71
CA LEU A 92 -16.28 8.66 15.96
C LEU A 92 -16.06 7.47 16.89
N CYS A 93 -14.85 7.37 17.44
CA CYS A 93 -14.58 6.40 18.50
C CYS A 93 -15.29 6.92 19.75
N ALA A 94 -16.12 6.08 20.40
CA ALA A 94 -16.85 6.47 21.60
C ALA A 94 -15.94 6.65 22.84
N ASP A 95 -14.70 6.19 22.75
CA ASP A 95 -13.75 6.09 23.86
C ASP A 95 -12.56 7.09 23.76
N ASP A 96 -12.77 8.27 23.18
CA ASP A 96 -11.75 9.35 23.27
C ASP A 96 -11.75 10.02 24.66
#